data_AF-A3MX23-F1
#
_entry.id   AF-A3MX23-F1
#
_cell.length_a   1.000
_cell.length_b   1.000
_cell.length_c   1.000
_cell.angle_alpha   90.00
_cell.angle_beta   90.00
_cell.angle_gamma   90.00
#
_symmetry.space_group_name_H-M   'P 1'
#
loop_
_entity.id
_entity.type
_entity.pdbx_description
1 polymer ?
#
loop_
_entity_poly.entity_id
_entity_poly.type
_entity_poly.pdbx_seq_one_letter_code
_entity_poly.pdbx_strand_id
1 'polypeptide(L)' 'MSVELPKGVKYKVYKTDKYTIYYVMDEVELGGFEKRMVKGGHEFLYYGNAVVIRPIKQISQGREAPSA' A
#
# COMPACT_ATOMS: atom_id res chain seq x y z
N MET A 1 4.93 9.38 14.01
CA MET A 1 3.97 10.20 13.26
C MET A 1 2.87 9.26 12.79
N SER A 2 1.60 9.54 13.05
CA SER A 2 0.49 8.66 12.64
C SER A 2 0.11 8.99 11.20
N VAL A 3 -0.03 7.98 10.34
CA VAL A 3 -0.53 8.20 8.97
C VAL A 3 -2.02 8.50 9.05
N GLU A 4 -2.44 9.67 8.56
CA GLU A 4 -3.84 10.03 8.42
C GLU A 4 -4.39 9.43 7.13
N LEU A 5 -5.12 8.33 7.24
CA LEU A 5 -5.86 7.75 6.12
C LEU A 5 -7.21 8.47 5.99
N PRO A 6 -7.68 8.78 4.76
CA PRO A 6 -8.94 9.46 4.57
C PRO A 6 -10.13 8.64 5.10
N LYS A 7 -11.16 9.38 5.51
CA LYS A 7 -12.37 8.80 6.11
C LYS A 7 -13.09 7.93 5.07
N GLY A 8 -13.44 6.71 5.45
CA GLY A 8 -14.14 5.75 4.58
C GLY A 8 -13.23 4.74 3.88
N VAL A 9 -11.91 4.88 3.98
CA VAL A 9 -10.96 3.90 3.45
C VAL A 9 -10.97 2.63 4.31
N LYS A 10 -11.13 1.47 3.68
CA LYS A 10 -10.96 0.17 4.32
C LYS A 10 -9.49 -0.20 4.33
N TYR A 11 -8.97 -0.47 5.52
CA TYR A 11 -7.60 -0.90 5.71
C TYR A 11 -7.50 -1.92 6.83
N LYS A 12 -6.43 -2.71 6.80
CA LYS A 12 -5.99 -3.55 7.91
C LYS A 12 -4.72 -2.96 8.51
N VAL A 13 -4.59 -3.03 9.83
CA VAL A 13 -3.39 -2.56 10.54
C VAL A 13 -2.65 -3.76 11.11
N TYR A 14 -1.35 -3.81 10.85
CA TYR A 14 -0.44 -4.77 11.46
C TYR A 14 0.66 -4.00 12.17
N LYS A 15 0.85 -4.26 13.46
CA LYS A 15 1.91 -3.63 14.25
C LYS A 15 3.07 -4.59 14.39
N THR A 16 4.26 -4.11 14.08
CA THR A 16 5.53 -4.78 14.32
C THR A 16 6.37 -3.89 15.23
N ASP A 17 7.46 -4.42 15.78
CA ASP A 17 8.38 -3.67 16.65
C ASP A 17 8.94 -2.41 15.96
N LYS A 18 9.24 -2.52 14.65
CA LYS A 18 9.85 -1.46 13.86
C LYS A 18 8.85 -0.58 13.09
N TYR A 19 7.73 -1.15 12.65
CA TYR A 19 6.79 -0.48 11.75
C TYR A 19 5.32 -0.74 12.10
N THR A 20 4.49 0.28 11.91
CA THR A 20 3.04 0.14 11.79
C THR A 20 2.66 0.04 10.32
N ILE A 21 2.10 -1.08 9.91
CA ILE A 21 1.78 -1.38 8.52
C ILE A 21 0.28 -1.18 8.32
N TYR A 22 -0.09 -0.30 7.40
CA TYR A 22 -1.46 -0.05 6.96
C TYR A 22 -1.66 -0.69 5.60
N TYR A 23 -2.35 -1.82 5.54
CA TYR A 23 -2.74 -2.46 4.29
C TYR A 23 -4.06 -1.88 3.82
N VAL A 24 -4.02 -0.97 2.87
CA VAL A 24 -5.18 -0.28 2.31
C VAL A 24 -5.77 -1.11 1.17
N MET A 25 -7.08 -1.34 1.23
CA MET A 25 -7.81 -2.14 0.23
C MET A 25 -8.46 -1.26 -0.84
N ASP A 26 -8.72 0.00 -0.55
CA ASP A 26 -9.31 0.96 -1.48
C ASP A 26 -8.26 1.76 -2.25
N GLU A 27 -8.68 2.33 -3.38
CA GLU A 27 -7.87 3.31 -4.10
C GLU A 27 -7.93 4.64 -3.37
N VAL A 28 -6.82 5.02 -2.76
CA VAL A 28 -6.69 6.28 -2.02
C VAL A 28 -5.47 7.01 -2.51
N GLU A 29 -5.59 8.29 -2.83
CA GLU A 29 -4.44 9.14 -3.09
C GLU A 29 -3.77 9.55 -1.77
N LEU A 30 -2.52 9.13 -1.59
CA LEU A 30 -1.72 9.43 -0.42
C LEU A 30 -0.49 10.21 -0.85
N GLY A 31 -0.34 11.42 -0.31
CA GLY A 31 0.85 12.27 -0.47
C GLY A 31 1.76 12.22 0.77
N GLY A 32 2.86 12.96 0.72
CA GLY A 32 3.70 13.23 1.89
C GLY A 32 4.51 12.05 2.44
N PHE A 33 4.74 11.01 1.64
CA PHE A 33 5.62 9.89 2.00
C PHE A 33 7.09 10.24 1.77
N GLU A 34 7.97 9.67 2.60
CA GLU A 34 9.43 9.84 2.47
C GLU A 34 9.99 8.97 1.33
N LYS A 35 9.41 7.78 1.16
CA LYS A 35 9.85 6.82 0.14
C LYS A 35 8.66 6.06 -0.42
N ARG A 36 8.70 5.86 -1.73
CA ARG A 36 7.78 4.98 -2.48
C ARG A 36 8.55 3.82 -3.06
N MET A 37 8.01 2.62 -2.93
CA MET A 37 8.56 1.40 -3.52
C MET A 37 7.45 0.57 -4.13
N VAL A 38 7.70 -0.02 -5.30
CA VAL A 38 6.77 -0.92 -5.97
C VAL A 38 7.38 -2.32 -5.99
N LYS A 39 6.64 -3.31 -5.49
CA LYS A 39 7.08 -4.71 -5.50
C LYS A 39 5.88 -5.65 -5.47
N GLY A 40 5.90 -6.70 -6.31
CA GLY A 40 4.89 -7.76 -6.29
C GLY A 40 3.45 -7.26 -6.46
N GLY A 41 3.21 -6.30 -7.36
CA GLY A 41 1.88 -5.72 -7.60
C GLY A 41 1.37 -4.78 -6.50
N HIS A 42 2.22 -4.44 -5.52
CA HIS A 42 1.87 -3.56 -4.41
C HIS A 42 2.80 -2.36 -4.40
N GLU A 43 2.25 -1.26 -3.93
CA GLU A 43 2.97 -0.05 -3.62
C GLU A 43 3.12 0.10 -2.12
N PHE A 44 4.34 0.41 -1.69
CA PHE A 44 4.75 0.61 -0.32
C PHE A 44 5.16 2.07 -0.17
N LEU A 45 4.43 2.80 0.65
CA LEU A 45 4.65 4.21 0.98
C LEU A 45 5.15 4.30 2.42
N TYR A 46 6.37 4.78 2.60
CA TYR A 46 7.03 4.85 3.90
C TYR A 46 6.85 6.25 4.53
N TYR A 47 6.42 6.25 5.80
CA TYR A 47 6.17 7.41 6.64
C TYR A 47 6.84 7.19 8.00
N GLY A 48 8.18 7.30 8.04
CA GLY A 48 9.01 7.08 9.22
C GLY A 48 8.84 5.66 9.77
N ASN A 49 8.09 5.57 10.87
CA ASN A 49 7.76 4.31 11.54
C ASN A 49 6.46 3.65 11.04
N ALA A 50 5.89 4.14 9.94
CA ALA A 50 4.70 3.57 9.33
C ALA A 50 4.92 3.24 7.84
N VAL A 51 4.24 2.20 7.36
CA VAL A 51 4.26 1.79 5.96
C VAL A 51 2.83 1.59 5.49
N VAL A 52 2.43 2.30 4.45
CA VAL A 52 1.15 2.06 3.78
C VAL A 52 1.38 1.16 2.58
N ILE A 53 0.66 0.05 2.53
CA ILE A 53 0.68 -0.90 1.42
C ILE A 53 -0.65 -0.78 0.71
N ARG A 54 -0.64 -0.47 -0.59
CA ARG A 54 -1.83 -0.49 -1.42
C ARG A 54 -1.60 -1.35 -2.66
N PRO A 55 -2.61 -2.09 -3.15
CA PRO A 55 -2.50 -2.77 -4.43
C PRO A 55 -2.34 -1.70 -5.52
N ILE A 56 -1.42 -1.94 -6.45
CA ILE A 56 -1.35 -1.12 -7.66
C ILE A 56 -2.45 -1.66 -8.55
N LYS A 57 -3.44 -0.82 -8.90
CA LYS A 57 -4.27 -1.09 -10.07
C LYS A 57 -3.36 -1.01 -11.29
N GLN A 58 -2.58 -2.05 -11.54
CA GLN A 58 -2.16 -2.30 -12.90
C GLN A 58 -3.47 -2.46 -13.67
N ILE A 59 -3.59 -1.63 -14.70
CA ILE A 59 -4.34 -1.89 -15.91
C ILE A 59 -4.52 -3.40 -16.03
N SER A 60 -5.77 -3.85 -16.19
CA SER A 60 -6.11 -5.20 -16.60
C SER A 60 -5.52 -5.49 -17.99
N GLN A 61 -4.20 -5.42 -18.17
CA GLN A 61 -3.53 -6.15 -19.22
C GLN A 61 -3.18 -7.49 -18.60
N GLY A 62 -3.94 -8.48 -19.05
CA GLY A 62 -3.92 -9.83 -18.56
C GLY A 62 -2.50 -10.29 -18.25
N ARG A 63 -2.35 -10.79 -17.02
CA ARG A 63 -1.45 -11.92 -16.82
C ARG A 63 -2.02 -13.03 -17.69
N GLU A 64 -1.64 -13.08 -18.97
CA GLU A 64 -1.53 -14.35 -19.66
C GLU A 64 -0.64 -15.19 -18.75
N ALA A 65 -1.28 -16.07 -17.99
CA ALA A 65 -0.60 -17.23 -17.48
C ALA A 65 0.01 -17.91 -18.71
N PRO A 66 1.31 -18.25 -18.74
CA PRO A 66 1.76 -19.22 -19.71
C PRO A 66 0.95 -20.49 -19.43
N SER A 67 -0.03 -20.76 -20.28
CA SER A 67 -0.66 -22.08 -20.34
C SER A 67 0.42 -23.05 -20.78
N ALA A 68 0.75 -23.99 -19.89
CA ALA A 68 1.58 -25.14 -20.19
C ALA A 68 0.85 -26.09 -21.15
#